data_AF-A0AB33J4B4-F1
#
_entry.id   AF-A0AB33J4B4-F1
#
_cell.length_a   1.000
_cell.length_b   1.000
_cell.length_c   1.000
_cell.angle_alpha   90.00
_cell.angle_beta   90.00
_cell.angle_gamma   90.00
#
_symmetry.space_group_name_H-M   'P 1'
#
loop_
_entity.id
_entity.type
_entity.pdbx_description
1 polymer ?
#
loop_
_entity_poly.entity_id
_entity_poly.type
_entity_poly.pdbx_seq_one_letter_code
_entity_poly.pdbx_strand_id
1 'polypeptide(L)'
;MHGTMVSVTRVKISPDLGICTAYLSIFPSEKGEEMLKNIIKNEKTIRYELGKRVHNQLRIIPELRFFIDDSLDYIERIDELLKK
;
A
#
# COMPACT_ATOMS: atom_id res chain seq x y z
N MET A 1 -21.33 12.63 4.98
CA MET A 1 -20.02 11.99 5.26
C MET A 1 -19.09 12.40 4.13
N HIS A 2 -18.18 13.35 4.37
CA HIS A 2 -17.15 13.69 3.39
C HIS A 2 -16.19 12.49 3.32
N GLY A 3 -16.46 11.58 2.38
CA GLY A 3 -15.88 10.25 2.32
C GLY A 3 -14.42 10.31 1.90
N THR A 4 -13.54 9.82 2.77
CA THR A 4 -12.15 9.56 2.39
C THR A 4 -12.14 8.34 1.47
N MET A 5 -11.64 8.50 0.25
CA MET A 5 -11.50 7.43 -0.74
C MET A 5 -10.09 6.86 -0.66
N VAL A 6 -9.98 5.54 -0.59
CA VAL A 6 -8.70 4.82 -0.63
C VAL A 6 -8.72 3.90 -1.83
N SER A 7 -7.72 4.01 -2.69
CA SER A 7 -7.55 3.20 -3.90
C SER A 7 -6.16 2.57 -3.90
N VAL A 8 -6.06 1.30 -4.32
CA VAL A 8 -4.76 0.65 -4.52
C VAL A 8 -4.29 0.96 -5.94
N THR A 9 -3.16 1.66 -6.09
CA THR A 9 -2.63 2.07 -7.39
C THR A 9 -1.63 1.07 -7.95
N ARG A 10 -0.78 0.53 -7.08
CA ARG A 10 0.27 -0.42 -7.47
C ARG A 10 0.52 -1.44 -6.37
N VAL A 11 0.88 -2.66 -6.77
CA VAL A 11 1.33 -3.70 -5.85
C VAL A 11 2.65 -4.29 -6.36
N LYS A 12 3.61 -4.49 -5.46
CA LYS A 12 4.86 -5.20 -5.72
C LYS A 12 4.93 -6.40 -4.77
N ILE A 13 5.16 -7.58 -5.33
CA ILE A 13 5.23 -8.84 -4.55
C ILE A 13 6.63 -9.42 -4.74
N SER A 14 7.22 -9.91 -3.66
CA SER A 14 8.51 -10.60 -3.72
C SER A 14 8.38 -11.93 -4.48
N PRO A 15 9.44 -12.42 -5.17
CA PRO A 15 9.38 -13.66 -5.94
C PRO A 15 9.03 -14.90 -5.11
N ASP A 16 9.34 -14.87 -3.81
CA ASP A 16 9.05 -15.93 -2.83
C ASP A 16 7.65 -15.80 -2.20
N LEU A 17 6.84 -14.82 -2.61
CA LEU A 17 5.52 -14.51 -2.04
C LEU A 17 5.53 -14.20 -0.54
N GLY A 18 6.69 -13.87 0.05
CA GLY A 18 6.82 -13.55 1.47
C GLY A 18 6.33 -12.14 1.82
N ILE A 19 6.53 -11.17 0.90
CA ILE A 19 6.24 -9.75 1.15
C ILE A 19 5.41 -9.20 -0.01
N CYS A 20 4.34 -8.48 0.34
CA CYS A 20 3.49 -7.75 -0.59
C CYS A 20 3.47 -6.27 -0.19
N THR A 21 3.97 -5.41 -1.06
CA THR A 21 3.97 -3.97 -0.87
C THR A 21 2.89 -3.33 -1.73
N ALA A 22 1.86 -2.78 -1.11
CA ALA A 22 0.75 -2.08 -1.76
C ALA A 22 0.90 -0.57 -1.60
N TYR A 23 0.81 0.15 -2.72
CA TYR A 23 0.81 1.60 -2.79
C TYR A 23 -0.64 2.10 -2.89
N LEU A 24 -0.97 3.10 -2.09
CA LEU A 24 -2.33 3.59 -1.86
C LEU A 24 -2.45 5.05 -2.28
N SER A 25 -3.44 5.36 -3.10
CA SER A 25 -3.91 6.73 -3.31
C SER A 25 -5.04 7.03 -2.34
N ILE A 26 -4.91 8.13 -1.59
CA ILE A 26 -5.87 8.54 -0.57
C ILE A 26 -6.37 9.95 -0.90
N PHE A 27 -7.69 10.10 -1.04
CA PHE A 27 -8.33 11.37 -1.35
C PHE A 27 -9.36 11.73 -0.25
N PRO A 28 -9.32 12.94 0.34
CA PRO A 28 -8.34 14.02 0.08
C PRO A 28 -6.95 13.69 0.66
N SER A 29 -5.90 14.23 0.04
CA SER A 29 -4.49 13.97 0.38
C SER A 29 -4.12 14.37 1.82
N GLU A 30 -4.77 15.40 2.35
CA GLU A 30 -4.63 15.88 3.73
C GLU A 30 -4.85 14.78 4.79
N LYS A 31 -5.68 13.77 4.47
CA LYS A 31 -5.99 12.64 5.35
C LYS A 31 -5.10 11.42 5.09
N GLY A 32 -4.17 11.51 4.15
CA GLY A 32 -3.34 10.38 3.70
C GLY A 32 -2.59 9.72 4.85
N GLU A 33 -1.82 10.49 5.61
CA GLU A 33 -1.02 10.02 6.73
C GLU A 33 -1.86 9.38 7.85
N GLU A 34 -2.96 10.02 8.22
CA GLU A 34 -3.87 9.50 9.25
C GLU A 34 -4.47 8.16 8.81
N MET A 35 -4.96 8.10 7.57
CA MET A 35 -5.54 6.89 7.01
C MET A 35 -4.50 5.78 6.85
N LEU A 36 -3.28 6.10 6.41
CA LEU A 36 -2.20 5.12 6.31
C LEU A 36 -1.88 4.51 7.68
N LYS A 37 -1.77 5.33 8.73
CA LYS A 37 -1.57 4.83 10.11
C LYS A 37 -2.69 3.92 10.57
N ASN A 38 -3.94 4.28 10.27
CA ASN A 38 -5.10 3.45 10.57
C ASN A 38 -5.06 2.11 9.80
N ILE A 39 -4.65 2.12 8.53
CA ILE A 39 -4.49 0.90 7.72
C ILE A 39 -3.38 0.00 8.29
N ILE A 40 -2.21 0.57 8.62
CA ILE A 40 -1.09 -0.17 9.23
C ILE A 40 -1.51 -0.78 10.56
N LYS A 41 -2.23 -0.04 11.41
CA LYS A 41 -2.75 -0.57 12.68
C LYS A 41 -3.68 -1.77 12.49
N ASN A 42 -4.41 -1.80 11.38
CA ASN A 42 -5.35 -2.88 11.03
C ASN A 42 -4.75 -3.91 10.05
N GLU A 43 -3.44 -3.86 9.76
CA GLU A 43 -2.76 -4.73 8.78
C GLU A 43 -3.02 -6.21 9.03
N LYS A 44 -2.98 -6.66 10.29
CA LYS A 44 -3.28 -8.05 10.67
C LYS A 44 -4.69 -8.48 10.28
N THR A 45 -5.69 -7.63 10.50
CA THR A 45 -7.08 -7.90 10.15
C THR A 45 -7.24 -7.97 8.63
N ILE A 46 -6.63 -7.04 7.91
CA ILE A 46 -6.64 -7.02 6.45
C ILE A 46 -5.99 -8.29 5.88
N ARG A 47 -4.84 -8.69 6.43
CA ARG A 47 -4.12 -9.91 6.06
C ARG A 47 -4.94 -11.17 6.34
N TYR A 48 -5.63 -11.21 7.47
CA TYR A 48 -6.51 -12.32 7.83
C TYR A 48 -7.70 -12.45 6.86
N GLU A 49 -8.36 -11.35 6.54
CA GLU A 49 -9.48 -11.34 5.59
C GLU A 49 -9.03 -11.65 4.16
N LEU A 50 -7.84 -11.19 3.76
CA LEU A 50 -7.20 -11.59 2.51
C LEU A 50 -6.98 -13.11 2.51
N GLY A 51 -6.38 -13.63 3.58
CA GLY A 51 -6.13 -15.07 3.76
C GLY A 51 -7.39 -15.90 3.59
N LYS A 52 -8.50 -15.54 4.24
CA LYS A 52 -9.78 -16.23 4.05
C LYS A 52 -10.22 -16.29 2.59
N ARG A 53 -10.04 -15.22 1.83
CA ARG A 53 -10.47 -15.15 0.42
C ARG A 53 -9.59 -15.95 -0.52
N VAL A 54 -8.28 -16.02 -0.26
CA VAL A 54 -7.31 -16.61 -1.20
C VAL A 54 -6.62 -17.88 -0.67
N HIS A 55 -7.04 -18.42 0.47
CA HIS A 55 -6.41 -19.61 1.09
C HIS A 55 -6.31 -20.83 0.17
N ASN A 56 -7.23 -20.99 -0.79
CA ASN A 56 -7.20 -22.10 -1.75
C ASN A 56 -6.24 -21.87 -2.92
N GLN A 57 -5.77 -20.64 -3.11
CA GLN A 57 -4.92 -20.24 -4.25
C GLN A 57 -3.47 -20.05 -3.83
N LEU A 58 -3.24 -19.60 -2.59
CA LEU A 58 -1.91 -19.26 -2.09
C LEU A 58 -1.48 -20.20 -0.97
N ARG A 59 -0.27 -20.74 -1.08
CA ARG A 59 0.37 -21.54 -0.02
C ARG A 59 0.72 -20.69 1.21
N ILE A 60 1.09 -19.43 0.99
CA ILE A 60 1.52 -18.49 2.02
C ILE A 60 0.79 -17.17 1.76
N ILE A 61 0.27 -16.56 2.82
CA ILE A 61 -0.24 -15.19 2.76
C ILE A 61 0.91 -14.24 3.08
N PRO A 62 1.31 -13.35 2.15
CA PRO A 62 2.43 -12.46 2.35
C PRO A 62 2.20 -11.50 3.53
N GLU A 63 3.28 -11.03 4.12
CA GLU A 63 3.27 -9.85 4.97
C GLU A 63 2.85 -8.63 4.12
N LEU A 64 1.86 -7.87 4.59
CA LEU A 64 1.34 -6.72 3.85
C LEU A 64 2.04 -5.45 4.34
N ARG A 65 2.60 -4.69 3.40
CA ARG A 65 3.18 -3.37 3.65
C ARG A 65 2.43 -2.34 2.83
N PHE A 66 2.08 -1.23 3.46
CA PHE A 66 1.28 -0.16 2.85
C PHE A 66 2.10 1.12 2.81
N PHE A 67 2.05 1.81 1.66
CA PHE A 67 2.67 3.11 1.46
C PHE A 67 1.69 4.02 0.73
N ILE A 68 1.79 5.33 0.95
CA ILE A 68 1.10 6.28 0.09
C ILE A 68 1.83 6.30 -1.26
N ASP A 69 1.06 6.37 -2.34
CA ASP A 69 1.62 6.55 -3.68
C ASP A 69 2.07 8.01 -3.86
N ASP A 70 3.32 8.27 -3.50
CA ASP A 70 4.07 9.51 -3.69
C ASP A 70 4.96 9.45 -4.94
N SER A 71 4.62 8.60 -5.91
CA SER A 71 5.46 8.36 -7.10
C SER A 71 5.79 9.63 -7.88
N LEU A 72 4.92 10.65 -7.85
CA LEU A 72 5.22 11.98 -8.40
C LEU A 72 6.37 12.66 -7.65
N ASP A 73 6.27 12.75 -6.32
CA ASP A 73 7.31 13.34 -5.45
C ASP A 73 8.65 12.57 -5.58
N TYR A 74 8.58 11.25 -5.74
CA TYR A 74 9.76 10.42 -5.98
C TYR A 74 10.42 10.71 -7.33
N ILE A 75 9.64 10.88 -8.41
CA ILE A 75 10.16 11.22 -9.75
C ILE A 75 10.80 12.61 -9.73
N GLU A 76 10.15 13.60 -9.11
CA GLU A 76 10.71 14.95 -8.97
C GLU A 76 12.06 14.92 -8.26
N ARG A 77 12.17 14.14 -7.17
CA ARG A 77 13.43 13.97 -6.45
C ARG A 77 14.51 13.25 -7.26
N ILE A 78 14.16 12.29 -8.11
CA ILE A 78 15.11 11.64 -9.04
C ILE A 78 15.63 12.66 -10.06
N ASP A 79 14.74 13.47 -10.64
CA ASP A 79 15.11 14.50 -11.62
C ASP A 79 16.02 15.57 -11.02
N GLU A 80 15.79 15.97 -9.76
CA GLU A 80 16.69 16.88 -9.04
C GLU A 80 18.08 16.28 -8.82
N LEU A 81 18.16 14.99 -8.46
CA LEU A 81 19.43 14.30 -8.24
C LEU A 81 20.23 14.06 -9.53
N LEU A 82 19.54 13.88 -10.67
CA LEU A 82 20.15 13.64 -11.98
C LEU A 82 20.55 14.92 -12.72
N LYS A 83 20.05 16.09 -12.32
CA LYS A 83 20.44 17.41 -12.87
C LYS A 83 21.80 17.91 -12.37
N LYS A 84 22.60 17.04 -11.74
CA LYS A 84 23.94 17.33 -11.21
C LYS A 84 24.99 16.51 -11.94
#